data_AF-A0AAV5U6J1-F1
#
_entry.id   AF-A0AAV5U6J1-F1
#
_cell.length_a   1.000
_cell.length_b   1.000
_cell.length_c   1.000
_cell.angle_alpha   90.00
_cell.angle_beta   90.00
_cell.angle_gamma   90.00
#
_symmetry.space_group_name_H-M   'P 1'
#
loop_
_entity.id
_entity.type
_entity.pdbx_description
1 polymer ?
#
loop_
_entity_poly.entity_id
_entity_poly.type
_entity_poly.pdbx_seq_one_letter_code
_entity_poly.pdbx_strand_id
1 'polypeptide(L)' 'DAHFIYTSKNCHAPACQRSCLQRFLIHRCECGDTRYPPHHSPNCPVDDAEKRDCLNKAIENAMREMDKTIDCNCPQPCR' A
#
# COMPACT_ATOMS: atom_id res chain seq x y z
N ASP A 1 2.42 -11.44 -10.58
CA ASP A 1 3.19 -11.35 -9.33
C ASP A 1 2.24 -10.96 -8.22
N ALA A 2 2.11 -11.76 -7.17
CA ALA A 2 1.09 -11.60 -6.13
C ALA A 2 1.29 -10.34 -5.26
N HIS A 3 2.40 -9.61 -5.42
CA HIS A 3 2.74 -8.45 -4.61
C HIS A 3 2.49 -7.10 -5.29
N PHE A 4 1.97 -7.08 -6.52
CA PHE A 4 1.79 -5.85 -7.30
C PHE A 4 0.31 -5.51 -7.53
N ILE A 5 -0.02 -4.21 -7.44
CA ILE A 5 -1.37 -3.69 -7.73
C ILE A 5 -1.62 -3.42 -9.21
N TYR A 6 -0.60 -3.57 -10.06
CA TYR A 6 -0.68 -3.34 -11.50
C TYR A 6 -0.34 -4.63 -12.25
N THR A 7 -1.25 -5.11 -13.10
CA THR A 7 -1.14 -6.41 -13.80
C THR A 7 -0.22 -6.38 -15.02
N SER A 8 0.18 -5.21 -15.53
CA SER A 8 0.82 -5.09 -16.86
C SER A 8 2.14 -4.30 -16.94
N LYS A 9 2.78 -3.90 -15.84
CA LYS A 9 4.03 -3.11 -15.95
C LYS A 9 5.11 -3.57 -14.98
N ASN A 10 6.08 -4.25 -15.57
CA ASN A 10 7.48 -4.43 -15.13
C ASN A 10 7.92 -3.40 -14.08
N CYS A 11 8.41 -3.91 -12.95
CA CYS A 11 9.26 -3.26 -11.94
C CYS A 11 9.56 -1.77 -12.16
N HIS A 12 8.56 -0.90 -11.95
CA HIS A 12 8.79 0.53 -11.79
C HIS A 12 8.78 0.84 -10.30
N ALA A 13 9.82 1.50 -9.80
CA ALA A 13 9.95 1.83 -8.38
C ALA A 13 8.69 2.48 -7.78
N PRO A 14 7.98 3.41 -8.47
CA PRO A 14 6.71 3.94 -7.98
C PRO A 14 5.58 2.90 -7.86
N ALA A 15 5.51 1.94 -8.77
CA ALA A 15 4.50 0.88 -8.74
C ALA A 15 4.74 -0.08 -7.57
N CYS A 16 6.01 -0.40 -7.29
CA CYS A 16 6.37 -1.21 -6.13
C CYS A 16 6.05 -0.48 -4.81
N GLN A 17 6.46 0.79 -4.67
CA GLN A 17 6.19 1.57 -3.46
C GLN A 17 4.69 1.70 -3.18
N ARG A 18 3.87 1.94 -4.21
CA ARG A 18 2.41 1.99 -4.07
C ARG A 18 1.82 0.65 -3.66
N SER A 19 2.39 -0.45 -4.15
CA SER A 19 1.95 -1.80 -3.77
C SER A 19 2.32 -2.14 -2.33
N CYS A 20 3.51 -1.74 -1.87
CA CYS A 20 3.89 -1.86 -0.46
C CYS A 20 2.99 -1.03 0.45
N LEU A 21 2.74 0.24 0.10
CA LEU A 21 1.83 1.07 0.86
C LEU A 21 0.45 0.41 0.99
N GLN A 22 -0.11 -0.12 -0.10
CA GLN A 22 -1.40 -0.84 -0.05
C GLN A 22 -1.35 -2.06 0.88
N ARG A 23 -0.30 -2.88 0.80
CA ARG A 23 -0.13 -4.04 1.71
C ARG A 23 -0.03 -3.60 3.18
N PHE A 24 0.69 -2.51 3.46
CA PHE A 24 0.85 -1.98 4.81
C PHE A 24 -0.48 -1.50 5.39
N LEU A 25 -1.24 -0.76 4.59
CA LEU A 25 -2.55 -0.25 4.99
C LEU A 25 -3.55 -1.36 5.22
N ILE A 26 -3.55 -2.39 4.38
CA ILE A 26 -4.40 -3.57 4.59
C ILE A 26 -3.99 -4.32 5.86
N HIS A 27 -2.70 -4.46 6.13
CA HIS A 27 -2.24 -5.09 7.36
C HIS A 27 -2.62 -4.27 8.61
N ARG A 28 -2.60 -2.94 8.53
CA ARG A 28 -2.80 -2.05 9.69
C ARG A 28 -4.26 -1.67 9.93
N CYS A 29 -5.02 -1.47 8.86
CA CYS A 29 -6.37 -0.91 8.85
C CYS A 29 -7.39 -1.82 8.13
N GLU A 30 -6.99 -3.03 7.73
CA GLU A 30 -7.83 -4.06 7.07
C GLU A 30 -8.35 -3.71 5.67
N CYS A 31 -8.07 -2.50 5.18
CA CYS A 31 -8.50 -2.00 3.88
C CYS A 31 -7.45 -1.10 3.23
N GLY A 32 -7.57 -0.95 1.91
CA GLY A 32 -6.65 -0.18 1.09
C GLY A 32 -6.98 1.32 0.99
N ASP A 33 -6.02 2.11 0.54
CA ASP A 33 -6.24 3.53 0.20
C ASP A 33 -6.99 3.67 -1.14
N THR A 34 -8.07 4.46 -1.14
CA THR A 34 -8.94 4.69 -2.31
C THR A 34 -8.27 5.38 -3.49
N ARG A 35 -7.12 6.03 -3.29
CA ARG A 35 -6.31 6.68 -4.35
C ARG A 35 -5.61 5.68 -5.26
N TYR A 36 -5.50 4.41 -4.87
CA TYR A 36 -4.88 3.36 -5.67
C TYR A 36 -5.86 2.20 -5.91
N PRO A 37 -5.61 1.36 -6.93
CA PRO A 37 -6.36 0.13 -7.11
C PRO A 37 -6.29 -0.76 -5.86
N PRO A 38 -7.38 -1.48 -5.54
CA PRO A 38 -7.40 -2.41 -4.41
C PRO A 38 -6.39 -3.54 -4.60
N HIS A 39 -5.90 -4.09 -3.49
CA HIS A 39 -4.88 -5.14 -3.48
C HIS A 39 -5.26 -6.27 -2.55
N HIS A 40 -5.85 -7.37 -3.04
CA HIS A 40 -6.35 -8.51 -2.24
C HIS A 40 -7.46 -8.18 -1.21
N SER A 41 -7.54 -6.96 -0.69
CA SER A 41 -8.62 -6.41 0.13
C SER A 41 -9.24 -5.19 -0.56
N PRO A 42 -10.55 -4.92 -0.39
CA PRO A 42 -11.17 -3.69 -0.86
C PRO A 42 -10.53 -2.44 -0.25
N ASN A 43 -10.68 -1.31 -0.95
CA ASN A 43 -10.33 -0.02 -0.39
C ASN A 43 -11.29 0.36 0.74
N CYS A 44 -10.83 1.21 1.65
CA CYS A 44 -11.64 1.64 2.79
C CYS A 44 -12.90 2.39 2.31
N PRO A 45 -14.05 2.19 2.99
CA PRO A 45 -15.25 2.98 2.73
C PRO A 45 -14.97 4.46 2.97
N VAL A 46 -15.46 5.33 2.10
CA VAL A 46 -15.25 6.79 2.21
C VAL A 46 -16.10 7.39 3.33
N ASP A 47 -17.20 6.73 3.66
CA ASP A 47 -18.18 7.08 4.68
C ASP A 47 -17.83 6.55 6.09
N ASP A 48 -16.84 5.66 6.20
CA ASP A 48 -16.34 5.16 7.48
C ASP A 48 -15.27 6.09 8.06
N ALA A 49 -15.65 6.86 9.08
CA ALA A 49 -14.78 7.85 9.71
C ALA A 49 -13.60 7.21 10.46
N GLU A 50 -13.78 6.04 11.07
CA GLU A 50 -12.73 5.34 11.83
C GLU A 50 -11.66 4.79 10.89
N LYS A 51 -12.08 4.16 9.78
CA LYS A 51 -11.16 3.64 8.77
C LYS A 51 -10.38 4.75 8.07
N ARG A 52 -11.02 5.90 7.81
CA ARG A 52 -10.35 7.10 7.29
C ARG A 52 -9.27 7.62 8.25
N ASP A 53 -9.57 7.70 9.54
CA ASP A 53 -8.61 8.14 10.54
C ASP A 53 -7.42 7.17 10.63
N CYS A 54 -7.69 5.85 10.60
CA CYS A 54 -6.64 4.83 10.54
C CYS A 54 -5.75 5.01 9.31
N LEU A 55 -6.33 5.16 8.11
CA LEU A 55 -5.57 5.40 6.89
C LEU A 55 -4.66 6.62 7.02
N ASN A 56 -5.19 7.76 7.48
CA ASN A 56 -4.41 9.00 7.60
C ASN A 56 -3.19 8.81 8.53
N LYS A 57 -3.42 8.26 9.73
CA LYS A 57 -2.35 7.99 10.70
C LYS A 57 -1.34 6.97 10.19
N ALA A 58 -1.81 5.93 9.51
CA ALA A 58 -0.94 4.92 8.92
C ALA A 58 -0.08 5.52 7.79
N ILE A 59 -0.66 6.36 6.92
CA ILE A 59 0.06 7.03 5.83
C ILE A 59 1.15 7.96 6.38
N GLU A 60 0.86 8.73 7.43
CA GLU A 60 1.84 9.61 8.10
C GLU A 60 3.06 8.84 8.63
N ASN A 61 2.84 7.61 9.12
CA ASN A 61 3.89 6.77 9.69
C ASN A 61 4.43 5.71 8.72
N ALA A 62 3.89 5.63 7.50
CA ALA A 62 4.17 4.55 6.55
C ALA A 62 5.67 4.44 6.26
N MET A 63 6.37 5.56 6.04
CA MET A 63 7.82 5.52 5.77
C MET A 63 8.66 4.92 6.91
N ARG A 64 8.18 4.94 8.16
CA ARG A 64 8.91 4.43 9.33
C ARG A 64 8.50 3.02 9.70
N GLU A 65 7.23 2.69 9.50
CA GLU A 65 6.62 1.43 9.94
C GLU A 65 6.59 0.38 8.82
N MET A 66 6.45 0.80 7.56
CA MET A 66 6.34 -0.12 6.43
C MET A 66 7.50 -1.12 6.37
N ASP A 67 8.74 -0.66 6.51
CA ASP A 67 9.94 -1.54 6.48
C ASP A 67 10.02 -2.51 7.66
N LYS A 68 9.31 -2.23 8.77
CA LYS A 68 9.29 -3.10 9.97
C LYS A 68 8.14 -4.10 9.93
N THR A 69 7.05 -3.76 9.25
CA THR A 69 5.78 -4.49 9.30
C THR A 69 5.58 -5.36 8.08
N ILE A 70 6.06 -4.93 6.90
CA ILE A 70 5.97 -5.70 5.67
C ILE A 70 7.31 -5.72 4.95
N ASP A 71 7.65 -6.88 4.41
CA ASP A 71 8.80 -7.00 3.52
C ASP A 71 8.50 -6.27 2.20
N CYS A 72 9.04 -5.06 2.10
CA CYS A 72 8.95 -4.18 0.95
C CYS A 72 10.31 -4.09 0.26
N ASN A 73 10.58 -4.99 -0.67
CA ASN A 73 11.77 -4.93 -1.50
C ASN A 73 11.43 -4.31 -2.86
N CYS A 74 11.69 -3.01 -2.99
CA CYS A 74 11.54 -2.28 -4.24
C CYS A 74 12.91 -2.00 -4.86
N PRO A 75 13.52 -2.94 -5.59
CA PRO A 75 14.77 -2.69 -6.27
C PRO A 75 14.56 -1.53 -7.24
N GLN A 76 15.39 -0.48 -7.10
CA GLN A 76 15.48 0.52 -8.15
C GLN A 76 15.96 -0.20 -9.41
N PRO A 77 15.36 0.04 -10.59
CA PRO A 77 15.94 -0.46 -11.82
C PRO A 77 17.35 0.14 -11.92
N CYS A 78 18.37 -0.70 -11.74
CA CYS A 78 19.72 -0.36 -12.14
C CYS A 78 19.67 -0.07 -13.64
N ARG A 79 20.25 1.06 -14.05
CA ARG A 79 20.28 1.52 -15.44
C ARG A 79 20.60 0.41 -16.44
#